data_AF-A0A2E5EVS2-F1
#
_entry.id   AF-A0A2E5EVS2-F1
#
_cell.length_a   1.000
_cell.length_b   1.000
_cell.length_c   1.000
_cell.angle_alpha   90.00
_cell.angle_beta   90.00
_cell.angle_gamma   90.00
#
_symmetry.space_group_name_H-M   'P 1'
#
loop_
_entity.id
_entity.type
_entity.pdbx_description
1 polymer ?
#
loop_
_entity_poly.entity_id
_entity_poly.type
_entity_poly.pdbx_seq_one_letter_code
_entity_poly.pdbx_strand_id
1 'polypeptide(L)'
;MDNFFLGSGLALIFMMLLVLVRMLKGPTVIDRLVAVNVIGTKAAVLLVIMGIVFQRVEMFVDIALGYGLLNFITSIAAAKYYHHHGSHHPELQWEGESRHLDRGENA
;
A
#
# COMPACT_ATOMS: atom_id res chain seq x y z
N MET A 1 -6.06 -0.57 -34.88
CA MET A 1 -6.12 -1.21 -33.55
C MET A 1 -5.21 -0.49 -32.57
N ASP A 2 -4.02 -0.08 -33.00
CA ASP A 2 -3.02 0.60 -32.14
C ASP A 2 -3.53 1.89 -31.49
N ASN A 3 -4.32 2.71 -32.20
CA ASN A 3 -4.93 3.92 -31.63
C ASN A 3 -5.83 3.66 -30.42
N PHE A 4 -6.45 2.48 -30.32
CA PHE A 4 -7.28 2.12 -29.16
C PHE A 4 -6.42 1.82 -27.92
N PHE A 5 -5.31 1.10 -28.09
CA PHE A 5 -4.35 0.81 -27.02
C PHE A 5 -3.59 2.06 -26.58
N LEU A 6 -3.22 2.93 -27.53
CA LEU A 6 -2.64 4.24 -27.23
C LEU A 6 -3.62 5.13 -26.46
N GLY A 7 -4.88 5.18 -26.87
CA GLY A 7 -5.92 5.94 -26.20
C GLY A 7 -6.20 5.45 -24.77
N SER A 8 -6.30 4.13 -24.58
CA SER A 8 -6.50 3.53 -23.25
C SER A 8 -5.29 3.72 -22.33
N GLY A 9 -4.07 3.62 -22.86
CA GLY A 9 -2.84 3.94 -22.13
C GLY A 9 -2.79 5.40 -21.67
N LEU A 10 -3.14 6.35 -22.55
CA LEU A 10 -3.19 7.77 -22.20
C LEU A 10 -4.24 8.06 -21.11
N ALA A 11 -5.42 7.46 -21.23
CA ALA A 11 -6.49 7.59 -20.24
C ALA A 11 -6.08 7.02 -18.87
N LEU A 12 -5.34 5.91 -18.85
CA LEU A 12 -4.79 5.31 -17.63
C LEU A 12 -3.74 6.21 -16.97
N ILE A 13 -2.85 6.81 -17.76
CA ILE A 13 -1.85 7.78 -17.27
C ILE A 13 -2.55 8.99 -16.66
N PHE A 14 -3.59 9.51 -17.32
CA PHE A 14 -4.38 10.62 -16.78
C PHE A 14 -5.07 10.25 -15.47
N MET A 15 -5.67 9.05 -15.39
CA MET A 15 -6.22 8.52 -14.14
C MET A 15 -5.17 8.38 -13.03
N MET A 16 -3.95 7.95 -13.37
CA MET A 16 -2.84 7.85 -12.42
C MET A 16 -2.47 9.22 -11.84
N LEU A 17 -2.39 10.26 -12.68
CA LEU A 17 -2.09 11.62 -12.22
C LEU A 17 -3.14 12.12 -11.23
N LEU A 18 -4.43 11.85 -11.46
CA LEU A 18 -5.49 12.21 -10.52
C LEU A 18 -5.37 11.48 -9.18
N VAL A 19 -5.03 10.19 -9.20
CA VAL A 19 -4.81 9.40 -7.97
C VAL A 19 -3.58 9.89 -7.22
N LEU A 20 -2.51 10.29 -7.93
CA LEU A 20 -1.29 10.85 -7.33
C LEU A 20 -1.59 12.16 -6.59
N VAL A 21 -2.41 13.04 -7.16
CA VAL A 21 -2.86 14.27 -6.49
C VAL A 21 -3.68 13.95 -5.24
N ARG A 22 -4.52 12.91 -5.27
CA ARG A 22 -5.29 12.47 -4.09
C ARG A 22 -4.41 11.83 -3.02
N MET A 23 -3.38 11.07 -3.41
CA MET A 23 -2.39 10.49 -2.50
C MET A 23 -1.69 11.56 -1.67
N LEU A 24 -1.22 12.63 -2.32
CA LEU A 24 -0.51 13.74 -1.64
C LEU A 24 -1.41 14.52 -0.68
N LYS A 25 -2.71 14.65 -1.01
CA LYS A 25 -3.71 15.31 -0.17
C LYS A 25 -4.26 14.40 0.96
N GLY A 26 -3.89 13.13 1.00
CA GLY A 26 -4.32 12.19 2.03
C GLY A 26 -3.87 12.65 3.43
N PRO A 27 -4.79 12.91 4.38
CA PRO A 27 -4.45 13.36 5.73
C PRO A 27 -3.83 12.24 6.57
N THR A 28 -4.19 10.99 6.29
CA THR A 28 -3.80 9.81 7.09
C THR A 28 -2.68 9.01 6.41
N VAL A 29 -1.76 8.44 7.19
CA VAL A 29 -0.72 7.53 6.69
C VAL A 29 -1.33 6.31 6.00
N ILE A 30 -2.46 5.81 6.52
CA ILE A 30 -3.21 4.69 5.94
C ILE A 30 -3.81 5.04 4.57
N ASP A 31 -4.35 6.25 4.40
CA ASP A 31 -4.86 6.70 3.09
C ASP A 31 -3.75 6.73 2.04
N ARG A 32 -2.54 7.12 2.45
CA ARG A 32 -1.37 7.12 1.57
C ARG A 32 -0.94 5.71 1.18
N LEU A 33 -0.94 4.76 2.13
CA LEU A 33 -0.68 3.34 1.87
C LEU A 33 -1.66 2.76 0.84
N VAL A 34 -2.96 3.00 1.04
CA VAL A 34 -4.00 2.50 0.13
C VAL A 34 -3.85 3.14 -1.25
N ALA A 35 -3.55 4.44 -1.32
CA ALA A 35 -3.33 5.13 -2.58
C ALA A 35 -2.12 4.56 -3.36
N VAL A 36 -1.01 4.24 -2.69
CA VAL A 36 0.16 3.59 -3.32
C VAL A 36 -0.23 2.26 -3.97
N ASN A 37 -1.01 1.42 -3.29
CA ASN A 37 -1.44 0.13 -3.82
C ASN A 37 -2.33 0.29 -5.07
N VAL A 38 -3.22 1.29 -5.08
CA VAL A 38 -4.07 1.60 -6.24
C VAL A 38 -3.24 2.12 -7.42
N ILE A 39 -2.17 2.88 -7.17
CA ILE A 39 -1.25 3.33 -8.21
C ILE A 39 -0.47 2.12 -8.77
N GLY A 40 0.03 1.25 -7.90
CA GLY A 40 0.82 0.08 -8.30
C GLY A 40 0.03 -0.90 -9.19
N THR A 41 -1.25 -1.13 -8.89
CA THR A 41 -2.12 -1.96 -9.74
C THR A 41 -2.37 -1.35 -11.12
N LYS A 42 -2.55 -0.03 -11.22
CA LYS A 42 -2.65 0.68 -12.51
C LYS A 42 -1.33 0.61 -13.31
N ALA A 43 -0.18 0.65 -12.63
CA ALA A 43 1.13 0.52 -13.28
C ALA A 43 1.31 -0.86 -13.92
N ALA A 44 0.91 -1.93 -13.22
CA ALA A 44 0.96 -3.28 -13.78
C ALA A 44 0.11 -3.41 -15.06
N VAL A 45 -1.09 -2.83 -15.08
CA VAL A 45 -1.95 -2.81 -16.28
C VAL A 45 -1.29 -2.01 -17.41
N LEU A 46 -0.67 -0.87 -17.10
CA LEU A 46 0.02 -0.03 -18.08
C LEU A 46 1.20 -0.78 -18.73
N LEU A 47 1.96 -1.56 -17.95
CA LEU A 47 3.05 -2.39 -18.47
C LEU A 47 2.56 -3.41 -19.50
N VAL A 48 1.43 -4.07 -19.26
CA VAL A 48 0.83 -5.02 -20.21
C VAL A 48 0.38 -4.31 -21.49
N ILE A 49 -0.27 -3.13 -21.37
CA ILE A 49 -0.70 -2.33 -22.53
C ILE A 49 0.52 -1.87 -23.35
N MET A 50 1.60 -1.45 -22.69
CA MET A 50 2.87 -1.12 -23.34
C MET A 50 3.42 -2.31 -24.12
N GLY A 51 3.36 -3.53 -23.56
CA GLY A 51 3.76 -4.75 -24.24
C GLY A 51 3.02 -5.01 -25.55
N ILE A 52 1.73 -4.69 -25.59
CA ILE A 52 0.90 -4.79 -26.80
C ILE A 52 1.32 -3.73 -27.82
N VAL A 53 1.52 -2.48 -27.39
CA VAL A 53 1.92 -1.36 -28.27
C VAL A 53 3.31 -1.59 -28.88
N PHE A 54 4.26 -2.12 -28.11
CA PHE A 54 5.63 -2.41 -28.58
C PHE A 54 5.78 -3.78 -29.26
N GLN A 55 4.70 -4.55 -29.44
CA GLN A 55 4.72 -5.89 -30.04
C GLN A 55 5.68 -6.87 -29.35
N ARG A 56 5.95 -6.67 -28.05
CA ARG A 56 6.87 -7.47 -27.23
C ARG A 56 6.23 -7.90 -25.92
N VAL A 57 4.99 -8.39 -25.99
CA VAL A 57 4.14 -8.69 -24.82
C VAL A 57 4.84 -9.57 -23.79
N GLU A 58 5.56 -10.60 -24.22
CA GLU A 58 6.25 -11.57 -23.36
C GLU A 58 7.14 -10.88 -22.32
N MET A 59 8.03 -9.97 -22.75
CA MET A 59 8.96 -9.26 -21.86
C MET A 59 8.21 -8.35 -20.88
N PHE A 60 7.17 -7.66 -21.34
CA PHE A 60 6.43 -6.72 -20.50
C PHE A 60 5.53 -7.43 -19.50
N VAL A 61 5.02 -8.62 -19.82
CA VAL A 61 4.24 -9.46 -18.90
C VAL A 61 5.13 -9.93 -17.74
N ASP A 62 6.37 -10.34 -18.02
CA ASP A 62 7.33 -10.71 -16.96
C ASP A 62 7.59 -9.54 -16.01
N ILE A 63 7.80 -8.34 -16.55
CA ILE A 63 7.98 -7.11 -15.75
C ILE A 63 6.70 -6.78 -14.98
N ALA A 64 5.51 -6.93 -15.58
CA ALA A 64 4.23 -6.65 -14.94
C ALA A 64 3.95 -7.60 -13.78
N LEU A 65 4.28 -8.89 -13.93
CA LEU A 65 4.15 -9.89 -12.86
C LEU A 65 5.13 -9.59 -11.72
N GLY A 66 6.39 -9.28 -12.03
CA GLY A 66 7.38 -8.86 -11.03
C GLY A 66 6.95 -7.59 -10.28
N TYR A 67 6.41 -6.61 -11.00
CA TYR A 67 5.89 -5.38 -10.43
C TYR A 67 4.64 -5.61 -9.56
N GLY A 68 3.75 -6.51 -9.97
CA GLY A 68 2.59 -6.93 -9.19
C GLY A 68 2.98 -7.57 -7.86
N LEU A 69 3.97 -8.48 -7.88
CA LEU A 69 4.52 -9.08 -6.67
C LEU A 69 5.17 -8.04 -5.76
N LEU A 70 5.95 -7.12 -6.32
CA LEU A 70 6.57 -6.03 -5.56
C LEU A 70 5.54 -5.12 -4.89
N ASN A 71 4.46 -4.77 -5.60
CA ASN A 71 3.38 -3.95 -5.07
C ASN A 71 2.66 -4.66 -3.90
N PHE A 72 2.43 -5.97 -4.04
CA PHE A 72 1.83 -6.79 -2.98
C PHE A 72 2.71 -6.89 -1.74
N ILE A 73 4.01 -7.19 -1.91
CA ILE A 73 4.98 -7.25 -0.80
C ILE A 73 5.08 -5.90 -0.09
N THR A 74 5.09 -4.81 -0.84
CA THR A 74 5.13 -3.44 -0.29
C THR A 74 3.91 -3.17 0.59
N SER A 75 2.70 -3.55 0.14
CA SER A 75 1.47 -3.39 0.92
C SER A 75 1.50 -4.22 2.21
N ILE A 76 1.97 -5.47 2.16
CA ILE A 76 2.11 -6.32 3.36
C ILE A 76 3.14 -5.74 4.32
N ALA A 77 4.31 -5.32 3.81
CA ALA A 77 5.38 -4.73 4.61
C ALA A 77 4.89 -3.47 5.32
N ALA A 78 4.16 -2.62 4.62
CA ALA A 78 3.61 -1.39 5.17
C ALA A 78 2.52 -1.67 6.23
N ALA A 79 1.64 -2.66 6.00
CA ALA A 79 0.66 -3.12 6.99
C ALA A 79 1.33 -3.68 8.25
N LYS A 80 2.36 -4.52 8.09
CA LYS A 80 3.13 -5.08 9.20
C LYS A 80 3.86 -4.00 10.00
N TYR A 81 4.47 -3.03 9.30
CA TYR A 81 5.14 -1.90 9.93
C TYR A 81 4.19 -1.09 10.81
N TYR A 82 3.00 -0.79 10.30
CA TYR A 82 1.98 -0.07 11.05
C TYR A 82 1.49 -0.85 12.28
N HIS A 83 1.22 -2.15 12.12
CA HIS A 83 0.76 -2.99 13.23
C HIS A 83 1.79 -3.09 14.36
N HIS A 84 3.09 -3.12 14.05
CA HIS A 84 4.14 -3.24 15.07
C HIS A 84 4.39 -1.95 15.86
N HIS A 85 4.19 -0.77 15.26
CA HIS A 85 4.39 0.52 15.93
C HIS A 85 3.17 1.02 16.70
N GLY A 86 1.98 0.43 16.48
CA GLY A 86 0.75 0.78 17.19
C GLY A 86 0.63 0.17 18.61
N SER A 87 1.56 -0.70 19.03
CA SER A 87 1.40 -1.54 20.23
C SER A 87 2.20 -1.08 21.45
N HIS A 88 2.67 0.16 21.51
CA HIS A 88 3.29 0.71 22.72
C HIS A 88 2.22 1.23 23.71
N HIS A 89 1.44 0.30 24.28
CA HIS A 89 0.79 0.53 25.56
C HIS A 89 1.57 -0.23 26.64
N PRO A 90 2.54 0.40 27.32
CA PRO A 90 3.25 -0.22 28.43
C PRO A 90 2.27 -0.36 29.59
N GLU A 91 1.89 -1.60 29.89
CA GLU A 91 1.73 -2.28 31.19
C GLU A 91 1.48 -1.50 32.52
N LEU A 92 1.03 -0.26 32.52
CA LEU A 92 0.90 0.58 33.71
C LEU A 92 -0.38 0.36 34.53
N GLN A 93 -1.09 -0.75 34.32
CA GLN A 93 -2.32 -1.03 35.05
C GLN A 93 -2.16 -2.10 36.14
N TRP A 94 -1.08 -2.89 36.09
CA TRP A 94 -0.85 -4.01 37.01
C TRP A 94 -0.02 -3.65 38.26
N GLU A 95 0.68 -2.50 38.22
CA GLU A 95 1.52 -2.03 39.32
C GLU A 95 0.74 -1.20 40.37
N GLY A 96 -0.46 -0.73 40.02
CA GLY A 96 -1.36 -0.03 40.94
C GLY A 96 -2.18 -0.97 41.82
N GLU A 97 -2.65 -2.08 41.24
CA GLU A 97 -3.48 -3.09 41.92
C GLU A 97 -2.68 -3.84 43.00
N SER A 98 -1.44 -4.23 42.70
CA SER A 98 -0.56 -4.99 43.59
C SER A 98 -0.14 -4.21 44.85
N ARG A 99 -0.01 -2.88 44.77
CA ARG A 99 0.26 -2.02 45.95
C ARG A 99 -0.93 -1.87 46.90
N HIS A 100 -2.14 -2.11 46.41
CA HIS A 100 -3.35 -2.07 47.23
C HIS A 100 -3.61 -3.38 47.95
N LEU A 101 -3.18 -4.51 47.39
CA LEU A 101 -3.33 -5.83 48.01
C LEU A 101 -2.34 -6.03 49.18
N ASP A 102 -1.10 -5.56 49.06
CA ASP A 102 -0.10 -5.60 50.16
C ASP A 102 -0.45 -4.71 51.36
N ARG A 103 -1.30 -3.68 51.16
CA ARG A 103 -1.72 -2.76 52.23
C ARG A 103 -2.90 -3.30 53.04
N GLY A 104 -3.71 -4.20 52.46
CA GLY A 104 -4.85 -4.81 53.14
C GLY A 104 -4.49 -5.98 54.04
N GLU A 105 -3.32 -6.60 53.84
CA GLU A 105 -2.88 -7.79 54.59
C GLU A 105 -2.13 -7.44 55.90
N ASN A 106 -1.71 -6.17 56.05
CA ASN A 106 -0.91 -5.70 57.20
C ASN A 106 -1.67 -4.72 58.12
N ALA A 107 -3.00 -4.66 58.04
CA ALA A 107 -3.86 -3.74 58.83
C ALA A 107 -4.76 -4.51 59.81
#